data_AF-A0A5N5T3G0-F1
#
_entry.id   AF-A0A5N5T3G0-F1
#
_cell.length_a   1.000
_cell.length_b   1.000
_cell.length_c   1.000
_cell.angle_alpha   90.00
_cell.angle_beta   90.00
_cell.angle_gamma   90.00
#
_symmetry.space_group_name_H-M   'P 1'
#
loop_
_entity.id
_entity.type
_entity.pdbx_description
1 polymer ?
#
loop_
_entity_poly.entity_id
_entity_poly.type
_entity_poly.pdbx_seq_one_letter_code
_entity_poly.pdbx_strand_id
1 'polypeptide(L)' 'MTDGRILVGTFVCTDRDNNIILASCTEHLQPDDDGREEEPRVLGLAMVPGRHVVSISIDESYQSMKHLCS' A
#
# COMPACT_ATOMS: atom_id res chain seq x y z
N MET A 1 -0.85 -6.32 5.65
CA MET A 1 -1.64 -5.97 6.85
C MET A 1 -1.85 -7.22 7.69
N THR A 2 -2.20 -7.10 8.97
CA THR A 2 -2.42 -8.28 9.86
C THR A 2 -3.52 -9.23 9.39
N ASP A 3 -4.42 -8.75 8.53
CA ASP A 3 -5.50 -9.53 7.91
C ASP A 3 -5.21 -9.91 6.45
N GLY A 4 -3.95 -9.75 6.02
CA GLY A 4 -3.51 -10.16 4.69
C GLY A 4 -3.78 -9.16 3.57
N ARG A 5 -4.46 -8.04 3.81
CA ARG A 5 -4.59 -6.97 2.81
C ARG A 5 -3.25 -6.31 2.50
N ILE A 6 -3.10 -5.79 1.29
CA ILE A 6 -1.95 -4.99 0.85
C ILE A 6 -2.43 -3.57 0.56
N LEU A 7 -1.71 -2.59 1.11
CA LEU A 7 -1.96 -1.17 0.85
C LEU A 7 -0.80 -0.62 0.03
N VAL A 8 -1.10 0.00 -1.11
CA VAL A 8 -0.11 0.61 -2.01
C VAL A 8 -0.44 2.09 -2.14
N GLY A 9 0.53 2.96 -1.85
CA GLY A 9 0.37 4.40 -1.92
C GLY A 9 1.70 5.13 -1.74
N THR A 10 1.65 6.46 -1.83
CA THR A 10 2.80 7.32 -1.57
C THR A 10 2.97 7.49 -0.06
N PHE A 11 4.11 7.04 0.47
CA PHE A 11 4.48 7.26 1.86
C PHE A 11 4.66 8.76 2.14
N VAL A 12 3.85 9.31 3.05
CA VAL A 12 3.90 10.73 3.42
C VAL A 12 4.69 10.93 4.71
N CYS A 13 4.29 10.23 5.78
CA CYS A 13 4.96 10.33 7.08
C CYS A 13 4.66 9.12 7.96
N THR A 14 5.41 9.02 9.05
CA THR A 14 5.18 8.09 10.15
C THR A 14 5.38 8.81 11.49
N ASP A 15 4.79 8.27 12.55
CA ASP A 15 5.09 8.67 13.93
C ASP A 15 5.90 7.58 14.68
N ARG A 16 6.14 7.82 15.97
CA ARG A 16 6.88 6.91 16.88
C ARG A 16 6.14 5.60 17.15
N ASP A 17 4.82 5.59 17.00
CA ASP A 17 4.00 4.40 17.21
C ASP A 17 3.80 3.61 15.90
N ASN A 18 4.59 3.97 14.87
CA ASN A 18 4.58 3.41 13.53
C ASN A 18 3.24 3.59 12.80
N ASN A 19 2.42 4.59 13.19
CA ASN A 19 1.26 4.95 12.39
C ASN A 19 1.74 5.59 11.09
N ILE A 20 1.17 5.18 9.96
CA ILE A 20 1.61 5.60 8.62
C ILE A 20 0.51 6.40 7.95
N ILE A 21 0.90 7.47 7.26
CA ILE A 21 0.04 8.19 6.31
C ILE A 21 0.44 7.83 4.87
N LEU A 22 -0.51 7.33 4.09
CA LEU A 22 -0.38 7.03 2.66
C LEU A 22 -1.28 7.95 1.83
N ALA A 23 -0.70 8.70 0.90
CA ALA A 23 -1.44 9.43 -0.13
C ALA A 23 -1.67 8.56 -1.37
N SER A 24 -2.72 8.86 -2.14
CA SER A 24 -3.12 8.08 -3.33
C SER A 24 -3.19 6.57 -3.07
N CYS A 25 -3.66 6.19 -1.88
CA CYS A 25 -3.69 4.83 -1.40
C CYS A 25 -4.74 3.99 -2.12
N THR A 26 -4.36 2.78 -2.50
CA THR A 26 -5.23 1.70 -2.96
C THR A 26 -5.11 0.50 -2.02
N GLU A 27 -6.22 -0.20 -1.83
CA GLU A 27 -6.30 -1.44 -1.06
C GLU A 27 -6.48 -2.63 -2.02
N HIS A 28 -5.63 -3.64 -1.85
CA HIS A 28 -5.62 -4.88 -2.60
C HIS A 28 -5.95 -6.03 -1.65
N LEU A 29 -6.90 -6.87 -2.06
CA LEU A 29 -7.16 -8.13 -1.37
C LEU A 29 -6.20 -9.21 -1.86
N GLN A 30 -5.98 -10.24 -1.04
CA GLN A 30 -5.33 -11.44 -1.54
C GLN A 30 -6.22 -12.09 -2.61
N PRO A 31 -5.63 -12.75 -3.62
CA PRO A 31 -6.39 -13.56 -4.55
C PRO A 31 -7.24 -14.59 -3.79
N ASP A 32 -8.44 -14.86 -4.28
CA ASP A 32 -9.25 -15.96 -3.76
C ASP A 32 -8.63 -17.33 -4.09
N ASP A 33 -9.23 -18.42 -3.60
CA ASP A 33 -8.72 -19.78 -3.82
C ASP A 33 -8.68 -20.18 -5.31
N ASP A 34 -9.44 -19.48 -6.17
CA ASP A 34 -9.46 -19.65 -7.63
C ASP A 34 -8.41 -18.76 -8.33
N GLY A 35 -7.62 -17.99 -7.58
CA GLY A 35 -6.61 -17.08 -8.10
C GLY A 35 -7.18 -15.81 -8.76
N ARG A 36 -8.44 -15.46 -8.47
CA ARG A 36 -9.07 -14.25 -8.99
C ARG A 36 -8.65 -13.05 -8.14
N GLU A 37 -8.06 -12.07 -8.81
CA GLU A 37 -7.80 -10.76 -8.22
C GLU A 37 -9.04 -9.88 -8.34
N GLU A 38 -9.45 -9.27 -7.24
CA GLU A 38 -10.48 -8.23 -7.24
C GLU A 38 -9.88 -6.88 -7.61
N GLU A 39 -10.70 -6.00 -8.20
CA GLU A 39 -10.24 -4.64 -8.52
C GLU A 39 -9.81 -3.88 -7.26
N PRO A 40 -8.66 -3.19 -7.27
CA PRO A 40 -8.18 -2.45 -6.11
C PRO A 40 -9.13 -1.33 -5.70
N ARG A 41 -9.38 -1.21 -4.39
CA ARG A 41 -10.26 -0.17 -3.85
C ARG A 41 -9.48 1.11 -3.63
N VAL A 42 -9.93 2.22 -4.23
CA VAL A 42 -9.32 3.54 -4.04
C VAL A 42 -9.71 4.11 -2.68
N LEU A 43 -8.72 4.42 -1.83
CA LEU A 43 -8.93 5.01 -0.52
C LEU A 43 -8.56 6.50 -0.47
N GLY A 44 -7.67 6.97 -1.35
CA GLY A 44 -7.20 8.36 -1.35
C GLY A 44 -6.14 8.61 -0.28
N LEU A 45 -6.47 9.34 0.79
CA LEU A 45 -5.55 9.56 1.93
C LEU A 45 -5.91 8.60 3.07
N ALA A 46 -4.99 7.70 3.43
CA ALA A 46 -5.22 6.69 4.44
C ALA A 46 -4.28 6.83 5.63
N MET A 47 -4.81 6.66 6.83
CA MET A 47 -4.04 6.47 8.07
C MET A 47 -4.06 4.98 8.44
N VAL A 48 -2.87 4.38 8.54
CA VAL A 48 -2.70 2.97 8.90
C VAL A 48 -2.10 2.89 10.29
N PRO A 49 -2.81 2.31 11.28
CA PRO A 49 -2.25 2.14 12.61
C PRO A 49 -1.06 1.17 12.61
N GLY A 50 0.01 1.52 13.32
CA GLY A 50 1.26 0.74 13.29
C GLY A 50 1.13 -0.72 13.70
N ARG A 51 0.19 -1.03 14.61
CA ARG A 51 -0.13 -2.41 15.02
C ARG A 51 -0.61 -3.32 13.89
N HIS A 52 -1.06 -2.77 12.76
CA HIS A 52 -1.53 -3.54 11.61
C HIS A 52 -0.46 -3.69 10.51
N VAL A 53 0.66 -2.97 10.65
CA VAL A 53 1.79 -3.00 9.72
C VAL A 53 2.63 -4.24 10.02
N VAL A 54 2.75 -5.13 9.02
CA VAL A 54 3.55 -6.36 9.12
C VAL A 54 4.90 -6.17 8.43
N SER A 55 4.91 -5.50 7.28
CA SER A 55 6.11 -5.17 6.50
C SER A 55 5.82 -3.95 5.62
N ILE A 56 6.87 -3.29 5.15
CA ILE A 56 6.82 -2.20 4.17
C ILE A 56 7.87 -2.51 3.10
N SER A 57 7.48 -2.35 1.84
CA SER A 57 8.35 -2.56 0.67
C SER A 57 8.18 -1.38 -0.29
N ILE A 58 9.21 -1.13 -1.10
CA ILE A 58 9.12 -0.17 -2.19
C ILE A 58 8.47 -0.89 -3.38
N ASP A 59 7.48 -0.25 -3.99
CA ASP A 59 6.92 -0.73 -5.25
C ASP A 59 7.91 -0.42 -6.39
N GLU A 60 8.51 -1.47 -6.94
CA GLU A 60 9.51 -1.38 -8.01
C GLU A 60 8.93 -0.87 -9.33
N SER A 61 7.62 -1.03 -9.56
CA SER A 61 6.95 -0.53 -10.76
C SER A 61 7.04 1.01 -10.88
N TYR A 62 7.12 1.70 -9.74
CA TYR A 62 7.26 3.16 -9.68
C TYR A 62 8.67 3.65 -10.09
N GLN A 63 9.70 2.82 -9.96
CA GLN A 63 11.08 3.19 -10.33
C GLN A 63 11.26 3.28 -11.85
N SER A 64 10.57 2.43 -12.61
CA SER A 64 10.61 2.46 -14.09
C SER A 64 9.98 3.73 -14.67
N MET A 65 8.96 4.30 -14.01
CA MET A 65 8.31 5.53 -14.47
C MET A 65 9.15 6.79 -14.28
N LYS A 66 10.02 6.84 -13.26
CA LYS A 66 10.91 8.00 -13.07
C LYS A 66 12.03 8.08 -14.12
N HIS A 67 12.48 6.94 -14.64
CA HIS A 67 13.49 6.91 -15.70
C HIS A 67 12.95 7.25 -17.09
N LEU A 68 11.63 7.14 -17.31
CA LEU A 68 11.03 7.45 -18.61
C LEU A 68 10.79 8.97 -18.81
N CYS A 69 10.92 9.77 -17.75
CA CYS A 69 10.65 11.21 -17.76
C CYS A 69 11.89 12.08 -17.44
N SER A 70 13.10 11.50 -17.46
CA SER A 70 14.39 12.19 -17.37
C SER A 70 15.14 12.10 -18.70
#